data_AF-A0A933E941-F1
#
_entry.id   AF-A0A933E941-F1
#
_cell.length_a   1.000
_cell.length_b   1.000
_cell.length_c   1.000
_cell.angle_alpha   90.00
_cell.angle_beta   90.00
_cell.angle_gamma   90.00
#
_symmetry.space_group_name_H-M   'P 1'
#
loop_
_entity.id
_entity.type
_entity.pdbx_description
1 polymer ?
#
loop_
_entity_poly.entity_id
_entity_poly.type
_entity_poly.pdbx_seq_one_letter_code
_entity_poly.pdbx_strand_id
1 'polypeptide(L)' 'MGATQTIDQAKLQESYSGRFVAVRDGKVVASADTNRDLVDELKKRGIAPESVLLAFIHPRDRLCAY' A
#
# COMPACT_ATOMS: atom_id res chain seq x y z
N MET A 1 -21.51 -7.65 -13.81
CA MET A 1 -21.02 -8.07 -12.48
C MET A 1 -19.55 -7.73 -12.43
N GLY A 2 -19.18 -6.65 -11.73
CA GLY A 2 -17.81 -6.12 -11.74
C GLY A 2 -16.87 -7.06 -11.01
N ALA A 3 -15.78 -7.46 -11.67
CA ALA A 3 -14.73 -8.25 -11.05
C ALA A 3 -14.13 -7.44 -9.90
N THR A 4 -14.51 -7.77 -8.67
CA THR A 4 -13.77 -7.40 -7.48
C THR A 4 -12.37 -7.96 -7.67
N GLN A 5 -11.42 -7.11 -8.06
CA GLN A 5 -10.01 -7.47 -8.09
C GLN A 5 -9.63 -7.69 -6.64
N THR A 6 -9.80 -8.93 -6.16
CA THR A 6 -9.30 -9.38 -4.87
C THR A 6 -7.79 -9.19 -4.95
N ILE A 7 -7.30 -8.08 -4.41
CA ILE A 7 -5.88 -7.83 -4.37
C ILE A 7 -5.30 -8.96 -3.54
N ASP A 8 -4.55 -9.84 -4.20
CA ASP A 8 -4.04 -11.05 -3.59
C ASP A 8 -3.13 -10.65 -2.44
N GLN A 9 -3.62 -10.84 -1.22
CA GLN A 9 -2.96 -10.36 -0.02
C GLN A 9 -1.57 -11.00 0.14
N ALA A 10 -1.38 -12.21 -0.36
CA ALA A 10 -0.10 -12.89 -0.36
C ALA A 10 0.90 -12.21 -1.33
N LYS A 11 0.47 -11.79 -2.53
CA LYS A 11 1.31 -10.99 -3.44
C LYS A 11 1.66 -9.62 -2.87
N LEU A 12 0.70 -8.94 -2.22
CA LEU A 12 0.98 -7.67 -1.56
C LEU A 12 1.98 -7.85 -0.42
N GLN A 13 1.82 -8.89 0.39
CA GLN A 13 2.78 -9.20 1.45
C GLN A 13 4.15 -9.56 0.88
N GLU A 14 4.25 -10.31 -0.21
CA GLU A 14 5.54 -10.64 -0.82
C GLU A 14 6.28 -9.40 -1.35
N SER A 15 5.56 -8.49 -2.01
CA SER A 15 6.17 -7.32 -2.66
C SER A 15 6.32 -6.09 -1.77
N TYR A 16 5.47 -5.95 -0.74
CA TYR A 16 5.36 -4.73 0.07
C TYR A 16 5.39 -4.99 1.58
N SER A 17 5.84 -6.17 2.03
CA SER A 17 6.04 -6.51 3.45
C SER A 17 6.71 -5.38 4.23
N GLY A 18 6.05 -4.88 5.27
CA GLY A 18 6.59 -3.83 6.15
C GLY A 18 6.55 -2.42 5.55
N ARG A 19 5.84 -2.21 4.43
CA ARG A 19 5.77 -0.91 3.74
C ARG A 19 4.36 -0.33 3.77
N PHE A 20 4.30 0.99 3.71
CA PHE A 20 3.09 1.74 3.40
C PHE A 20 2.86 1.73 1.90
N VAL A 21 1.63 1.47 1.47
CA VAL A 21 1.21 1.48 0.07
C VAL A 21 0.05 2.45 -0.12
N ALA A 22 0.05 3.14 -1.25
CA ALA A 22 -1.07 3.92 -1.73
C ALA A 22 -1.74 3.17 -2.87
N VAL A 23 -3.04 2.96 -2.75
CA VAL A 23 -3.85 2.19 -3.70
C VAL A 23 -4.87 3.11 -4.35
N ARG A 24 -4.94 3.06 -5.67
CA ARG A 24 -5.95 3.77 -6.48
C ARG A 24 -6.53 2.79 -7.49
N ASP A 25 -7.85 2.73 -7.59
CA ASP A 25 -8.56 1.81 -8.51
C ASP A 25 -8.11 0.33 -8.36
N GLY A 26 -7.84 -0.10 -7.12
CA GLY A 26 -7.37 -1.46 -6.82
C GLY A 26 -5.91 -1.75 -7.18
N LYS A 27 -5.13 -0.74 -7.58
CA LYS A 27 -3.71 -0.88 -7.94
C LYS A 27 -2.81 -0.06 -7.02
N VAL A 28 -1.66 -0.61 -6.65
CA VAL A 28 -0.64 0.13 -5.90
C VAL A 28 -0.01 1.17 -6.83
N VAL A 29 -0.16 2.45 -6.50
CA VAL A 29 0.39 3.58 -7.27
C VAL A 29 1.67 4.15 -6.66
N ALA A 30 1.88 3.92 -5.36
CA ALA A 30 3.11 4.27 -4.65
C ALA A 30 3.31 3.34 -3.44
N SER A 31 4.57 3.16 -3.03
CA SER A 31 4.93 2.41 -1.83
C SER A 31 6.16 3.02 -1.18
N ALA A 32 6.21 3.05 0.15
CA ALA A 32 7.33 3.60 0.90
C ALA A 32 7.45 2.97 2.29
N ASP A 33 8.61 3.12 2.92
CA ASP A 33 8.88 2.56 4.24
C ASP A 33 8.22 3.36 5.38
N THR A 34 7.89 4.64 5.13
CA THR A 34 7.17 5.48 6.09
C THR A 34 6.00 6.20 5.44
N ASN A 35 4.99 6.58 6.24
CA ASN A 35 3.88 7.39 5.76
C ASN A 35 4.36 8.75 5.20
N ARG A 36 5.41 9.34 5.80
CA ARG A 36 5.99 10.60 5.32
C ARG A 36 6.59 10.46 3.92
N ASP A 37 7.37 9.41 3.67
CA ASP A 37 7.90 9.12 2.33
C ASP A 37 6.79 8.81 1.34
N LEU A 38 5.74 8.12 1.76
CA LEU A 38 4.61 7.81 0.88
C LEU A 38 3.92 9.08 0.40
N VAL A 39 3.70 10.05 1.30
CA VAL A 39 3.12 11.36 0.94
C VAL A 39 4.05 12.14 0.01
N ASP A 40 5.36 12.07 0.22
CA ASP A 40 6.35 12.71 -0.65
C ASP A 40 6.34 12.11 -2.07
N GLU A 41 6.29 10.77 -2.16
CA GLU A 41 6.14 10.05 -3.44
C GLU A 41 4.84 10.39 -4.16
N LEU A 42 3.72 10.51 -3.43
CA LEU A 42 2.44 10.93 -4.00
C LEU A 42 2.52 12.36 -4.55
N LYS A 43 3.14 13.28 -3.82
CA LYS A 43 3.36 14.67 -4.27
C LYS A 43 4.23 14.73 -5.52
N LYS A 44 5.35 14.00 -5.56
CA LYS A 44 6.23 13.92 -6.73
C LYS A 44 5.50 13.42 -7.98
N ARG A 45 4.54 12.51 -7.80
CA ARG A 45 3.73 11.94 -8.88
C ARG A 45 2.50 12.78 -9.23
N GLY A 46 2.28 13.91 -8.56
CA GLY A 46 1.09 14.75 -8.76
C GLY A 46 -0.22 14.06 -8.35
N ILE A 47 -0.15 13.09 -7.45
CA ILE A 47 -1.31 12.34 -6.97
C ILE A 47 -1.81 12.99 -5.68
N ALA A 48 -3.07 13.41 -5.67
CA ALA A 48 -3.69 13.94 -4.48
C ALA A 48 -3.87 12.82 -3.44
N PRO A 49 -3.43 13.01 -2.18
CA PRO A 49 -3.51 11.97 -1.14
C PRO A 49 -4.95 11.58 -0.80
N GLU A 50 -5.92 12.46 -1.02
CA GLU A 50 -7.36 12.18 -0.87
C GLU A 50 -7.93 11.23 -1.95
N SER A 51 -7.22 11.08 -3.07
CA SER A 51 -7.65 10.22 -4.19
C SER A 51 -7.10 8.78 -4.09
N VAL A 52 -6.44 8.43 -2.98
CA VAL A 52 -5.82 7.11 -2.79
C VAL A 52 -6.17 6.55 -1.41
N LEU A 53 -6.25 5.22 -1.33
CA LEU A 53 -6.35 4.49 -0.07
C LEU A 53 -4.94 4.19 0.44
N LEU A 54 -4.63 4.61 1.66
CA LEU A 54 -3.37 4.31 2.32
C LEU A 54 -3.52 3.04 3.15
N ALA A 55 -2.62 2.07 2.95
CA ALA A 55 -2.59 0.84 3.73
C ALA A 55 -1.15 0.55 4.18
N PHE A 56 -1.00 0.02 5.40
CA PHE A 56 0.26 -0.55 5.84
C PHE A 56 0.21 -2.06 5.67
N ILE A 57 1.18 -2.62 4.94
CA ILE A 57 1.25 -4.05 4.71
C ILE A 57 2.08 -4.67 5.82
N HIS A 58 1.42 -5.36 6.74
CA HIS A 58 2.11 -6.03 7.84
C HIS A 58 3.05 -7.11 7.31
N PRO A 59 4.30 -7.16 7.81
CA PRO A 59 5.23 -8.21 7.43
C PRO A 59 4.72 -9.57 7.90
N ARG A 60 4.86 -10.57 7.03
CA ARG A 60 4.27 -11.91 7.20
C ARG A 60 4.74 -12.64 8.48
N ASP A 61 5.89 -12.24 9.03
CA ASP A 61 6.57 -12.96 10.11
C ASP A 61 6.54 -12.26 11.48
N ARG A 62 5.92 -11.09 11.62
CA ARG A 62 5.77 -10.45 12.95
C ARG A 62 4.46 -10.89 13.59
N LEU A 63 4.46 -12.12 14.13
CA LEU A 63 3.71 -12.41 15.34
C LEU A 63 4.12 -11.34 16.37
N CYS A 64 3.20 -10.46 16.76
CA CYS A 64 3.41 -9.58 17.89
C CYS A 64 3.68 -10.47 19.11
N ALA A 65 4.94 -10.61 19.52
CA ALA A 65 5.26 -11.07 20.85
C ALA A 65 4.77 -9.96 21.80
N TYR A 66 3.66 -10.24 22.49
CA TYR A 66 3.13 -9.43 23.60
C TYR A 66 3.58 -10.05 24.91
#